data_AF-A0A238BNL4-F1
#
_entry.id   AF-A0A238BNL4-F1
#
_cell.length_a   1.000
_cell.length_b   1.000
_cell.length_c   1.000
_cell.angle_alpha   90.00
_cell.angle_beta   90.00
_cell.angle_gamma   90.00
#
_symmetry.space_group_name_H-M   'P 1'
#
loop_
_entity.id
_entity.type
_entity.pdbx_description
1 polymer ?
#
loop_
_entity_poly.entity_id
_entity_poly.type
_entity_poly.pdbx_seq_one_letter_code
_entity_poly.pdbx_strand_id
1 'polypeptide(L)'
;MGLSGAEDEENNQRLISFLKEQHGDIAVEFSLSSDAIVAIAAAFQNGGVVIVAGTGSTCRLLKADSSVHGVGGWGHQISDAGSAFWIARRLIQCIFDEEDGLHPSPYSISKIKRLFLEFFGLCDKTGILETLYTNFDKSKIASFTAHVAKEANDDPLIRHVFRDAGKQLGLYEMLDNAPLLLIGSVWQSWELLKDGFTCGIKSNGNRIKQITLYTLLETPALGAAILAAKKLGKTVACEQRTAVFEILNL
;
A
#
# COMPACT_ATOMS: atom_id res chain seq x y z
N MET A 1 -2.24 8.79 -18.49
CA MET A 1 -1.31 8.92 -17.33
C MET A 1 -1.87 8.14 -16.16
N GLY A 2 -1.00 7.58 -15.31
CA GLY A 2 -1.37 6.98 -14.04
C GLY A 2 -0.71 7.74 -12.90
N LEU A 3 -1.49 8.36 -12.01
CA LEU A 3 -0.97 9.20 -10.92
C LEU A 3 -1.51 8.76 -9.57
N SER A 4 -0.68 8.85 -8.52
CA SER A 4 -1.14 8.70 -7.14
C SER A 4 -2.14 9.80 -6.80
N GLY A 5 -3.24 9.44 -6.15
CA GLY A 5 -4.30 10.39 -5.74
C GLY A 5 -5.26 10.82 -6.87
N ALA A 6 -5.14 10.24 -8.07
CA ALA A 6 -6.04 10.50 -9.20
C ALA A 6 -7.41 9.78 -9.06
N GLU A 7 -8.00 9.86 -7.87
CA GLU A 7 -9.29 9.26 -7.50
C GLU A 7 -10.40 10.32 -7.41
N ASP A 8 -10.01 11.60 -7.37
CA ASP A 8 -10.88 12.75 -7.42
C ASP A 8 -11.12 13.18 -8.87
N GLU A 9 -12.31 12.89 -9.37
CA GLU A 9 -12.68 13.18 -10.76
C GLU A 9 -12.64 14.68 -11.08
N GLU A 10 -13.00 15.56 -10.14
CA GLU A 10 -12.99 17.01 -10.40
C GLU A 10 -11.57 17.53 -10.60
N ASN A 11 -10.65 17.13 -9.72
CA ASN A 11 -9.24 17.48 -9.83
C ASN A 11 -8.59 16.85 -11.08
N ASN A 12 -8.98 15.62 -11.42
CA ASN A 12 -8.53 14.95 -12.64
C ASN A 12 -8.96 15.73 -13.90
N GLN A 13 -10.22 16.19 -13.95
CA GLN A 13 -10.73 16.96 -15.07
C GLN A 13 -10.05 18.33 -15.19
N ARG A 14 -9.79 19.01 -14.06
CA ARG A 14 -9.01 20.26 -14.05
C ARG A 14 -7.62 20.09 -14.66
N LEU A 15 -6.91 19.02 -14.28
CA LEU A 15 -5.59 18.72 -14.84
C LEU A 15 -5.67 18.41 -16.34
N ILE A 16 -6.67 17.63 -16.77
CA ILE A 16 -6.90 17.33 -18.20
C ILE A 16 -7.18 18.62 -18.99
N SER A 17 -8.06 19.50 -18.50
CA SER A 17 -8.36 20.78 -19.16
C SER A 17 -7.12 21.65 -19.29
N PHE A 18 -6.33 21.77 -18.22
CA PHE A 18 -5.06 22.49 -18.25
C PHE A 18 -4.10 21.94 -19.31
N LEU A 19 -3.94 20.61 -19.39
CA LEU A 19 -3.08 19.98 -20.40
C LEU A 19 -3.58 20.21 -21.82
N LYS A 20 -4.90 20.17 -22.04
CA LYS A 20 -5.50 20.46 -23.35
C LYS A 20 -5.26 21.92 -23.76
N GLU A 21 -5.39 22.85 -22.82
CA GLU A 21 -5.21 24.29 -23.09
C GLU A 21 -3.75 24.68 -23.33
N GLN A 22 -2.82 24.17 -22.51
CA GLN A 22 -1.41 24.59 -22.53
C GLN A 22 -0.51 23.68 -23.39
N HIS A 23 -0.93 22.44 -23.62
CA HIS A 23 -0.10 21.38 -24.22
C HIS A 23 -0.87 20.49 -25.21
N GLY A 24 -1.89 21.06 -25.88
CA GLY A 24 -2.68 20.34 -26.89
C GLY A 24 -1.88 19.88 -28.12
N ASP A 25 -0.65 20.37 -28.29
CA ASP A 25 0.32 19.94 -29.30
C ASP A 25 0.97 18.58 -28.98
N ILE A 26 0.98 18.16 -27.72
CA ILE A 26 1.64 16.93 -27.27
C ILE A 26 0.77 15.69 -27.55
N ALA A 27 -0.54 15.80 -27.41
CA ALA A 27 -1.46 14.68 -27.60
C ALA A 27 -2.86 15.16 -28.00
N VAL A 28 -3.52 14.36 -28.86
CA VAL A 28 -4.91 14.61 -29.28
C VAL A 28 -5.89 14.37 -28.13
N GLU A 29 -5.57 13.45 -27.22
CA GLU A 29 -6.40 13.14 -26.06
C GLU A 29 -5.55 12.91 -24.81
N PHE A 30 -6.09 13.38 -23.68
CA PHE A 30 -5.50 13.20 -22.36
C PHE A 30 -6.46 12.37 -21.51
N SER A 31 -5.92 11.32 -20.87
CA SER A 31 -6.66 10.48 -19.93
C SER A 31 -5.85 10.31 -18.66
N LEU A 32 -6.55 10.37 -17.53
CA LEU A 32 -6.00 10.18 -16.20
C LEU A 32 -6.65 8.96 -15.54
N SER A 33 -5.88 8.23 -14.75
CA SER A 33 -6.35 7.14 -13.89
C SER A 33 -5.40 7.04 -12.69
N SER A 34 -5.79 6.33 -11.64
CA SER A 34 -4.91 6.15 -10.49
C SER A 34 -3.75 5.20 -10.81
N ASP A 35 -2.63 5.40 -10.12
CA ASP A 35 -1.45 4.53 -10.14
C ASP A 35 -1.80 3.05 -9.91
N ALA A 36 -2.70 2.78 -8.96
CA ALA A 36 -3.21 1.45 -8.66
C ALA A 36 -3.97 0.83 -9.85
N ILE A 37 -4.85 1.58 -10.51
CA ILE A 37 -5.65 1.05 -11.63
C ILE A 37 -4.80 0.83 -12.88
N VAL A 38 -3.87 1.74 -13.19
CA VAL A 38 -2.94 1.50 -14.31
C VAL A 38 -2.03 0.31 -14.02
N ALA A 39 -1.68 0.05 -12.77
CA ALA A 39 -0.89 -1.13 -12.43
C ALA A 39 -1.66 -2.44 -12.65
N ILE A 40 -2.95 -2.50 -12.26
CA ILE A 40 -3.81 -3.65 -12.57
C ILE A 40 -3.89 -3.84 -14.08
N ALA A 41 -4.13 -2.76 -14.83
CA ALA A 41 -4.21 -2.81 -16.29
C ALA A 41 -2.86 -3.15 -16.96
N ALA A 42 -1.72 -2.98 -16.30
CA ALA A 42 -0.44 -3.48 -16.78
C ALA A 42 -0.23 -4.97 -16.47
N ALA A 43 -0.87 -5.46 -15.40
CA ALA A 43 -0.73 -6.83 -14.91
C ALA A 43 -1.70 -7.83 -15.58
N PHE A 44 -2.98 -7.45 -15.72
CA PHE A 44 -4.06 -8.39 -16.04
C PHE A 44 -4.96 -7.87 -17.17
N GLN A 45 -5.27 -8.73 -18.13
CA GLN A 45 -6.15 -8.42 -19.27
C GLN A 45 -7.61 -8.19 -18.85
N ASN A 46 -8.12 -9.04 -17.95
CA ASN A 46 -9.53 -9.08 -17.57
C ASN A 46 -9.82 -8.41 -16.22
N GLY A 47 -8.93 -7.53 -15.80
CA GLY A 47 -8.99 -6.93 -14.47
C GLY A 47 -8.43 -7.85 -13.38
N GLY A 48 -8.49 -7.35 -12.14
CA GLY A 48 -7.91 -8.00 -10.97
C GLY A 48 -7.87 -7.04 -9.80
N VAL A 49 -7.21 -7.45 -8.72
CA VAL A 49 -7.07 -6.66 -7.50
C VAL A 49 -5.61 -6.22 -7.36
N VAL A 50 -5.39 -5.02 -6.84
CA VAL A 50 -4.08 -4.58 -6.34
C VAL A 50 -4.20 -4.19 -4.88
N ILE A 51 -3.23 -4.63 -4.09
CA ILE A 51 -2.97 -4.01 -2.78
C ILE A 51 -1.64 -3.28 -2.87
N VAL A 52 -1.72 -1.98 -2.65
CA VAL A 52 -0.55 -1.12 -2.47
C VAL A 52 -0.26 -1.04 -0.98
N ALA A 53 0.96 -1.37 -0.56
CA ALA A 53 1.47 -1.21 0.79
C ALA A 53 2.90 -0.63 0.74
N GLY A 54 2.99 0.69 0.82
CA GLY A 54 4.23 1.46 0.87
C GLY A 54 4.16 2.45 2.03
N THR A 55 4.47 3.73 1.78
CA THR A 55 4.26 4.80 2.78
C THR A 55 2.81 4.89 3.27
N GLY A 56 1.84 4.64 2.38
CA GLY A 56 0.43 4.43 2.70
C GLY A 56 -0.06 3.06 2.23
N SER A 57 -1.35 2.77 2.38
CA SER A 57 -1.94 1.53 1.87
C SER A 57 -3.32 1.73 1.25
N THR A 58 -3.59 0.97 0.20
CA THR A 58 -4.86 1.01 -0.52
C THR A 58 -5.13 -0.31 -1.24
N CYS A 59 -6.40 -0.67 -1.37
CA CYS A 59 -6.85 -1.79 -2.19
C CYS A 59 -7.76 -1.27 -3.30
N ARG A 60 -7.50 -1.68 -4.54
CA ARG A 60 -8.32 -1.34 -5.70
C ARG A 60 -8.63 -2.58 -6.53
N LEU A 61 -9.85 -2.65 -7.03
CA LEU A 61 -10.35 -3.67 -7.94
C LEU A 61 -10.68 -3.00 -9.27
N LEU A 62 -10.15 -3.55 -10.36
CA LEU A 62 -10.59 -3.25 -11.72
C LEU A 62 -11.33 -4.47 -12.25
N LYS A 63 -12.60 -4.31 -12.63
CA LYS A 63 -13.39 -5.37 -13.27
C LYS A 63 -13.21 -5.38 -14.78
N ALA A 64 -13.57 -6.48 -15.44
CA ALA A 64 -13.48 -6.63 -16.90
C ALA A 64 -14.33 -5.57 -17.66
N ASP A 65 -15.44 -5.14 -17.08
CA ASP A 65 -16.32 -4.07 -17.57
C ASP A 65 -15.70 -2.65 -17.39
N SER A 66 -14.50 -2.56 -16.84
CA SER A 66 -13.76 -1.33 -16.52
C SER A 66 -14.29 -0.56 -15.31
N SER A 67 -15.26 -1.10 -14.57
CA SER A 67 -15.68 -0.50 -13.30
C SER A 67 -14.60 -0.68 -12.23
N VAL A 68 -14.45 0.34 -11.39
CA VAL A 68 -13.42 0.42 -10.35
C VAL A 68 -14.08 0.45 -8.99
N HIS A 69 -13.55 -0.36 -8.06
CA HIS A 69 -13.96 -0.37 -6.66
C HIS A 69 -12.71 -0.21 -5.78
N GLY A 70 -12.86 0.41 -4.60
CA GLY A 70 -11.74 0.71 -3.73
C GLY A 70 -12.10 0.60 -2.25
N VAL A 71 -11.13 0.13 -1.45
CA VAL A 71 -11.18 0.15 0.02
C VAL A 71 -9.85 0.73 0.51
N GLY A 72 -9.92 1.60 1.52
CA GLY A 72 -8.75 2.31 2.02
C GLY A 72 -8.18 3.34 1.02
N GLY A 73 -6.97 3.81 1.30
CA GLY A 73 -6.32 4.88 0.54
C GLY A 73 -6.68 6.30 1.01
N TRP A 74 -7.34 6.45 2.16
CA TRP A 74 -7.74 7.76 2.71
C TRP A 74 -6.61 8.51 3.44
N GLY A 75 -5.38 8.04 3.31
CA GLY A 75 -4.20 8.63 3.94
C GLY A 75 -4.11 8.36 5.44
N HIS A 76 -3.00 8.83 6.03
CA HIS A 76 -2.57 8.43 7.37
C HIS A 76 -3.44 8.91 8.52
N GLN A 77 -4.25 9.95 8.30
CA GLN A 77 -5.15 10.49 9.31
C GLN A 77 -6.42 9.65 9.45
N ILE A 78 -6.86 9.00 8.36
CA ILE A 78 -8.15 8.30 8.29
C ILE A 78 -7.96 6.79 8.13
N SER A 79 -6.92 6.35 7.42
CA SER A 79 -6.70 4.98 6.98
C SER A 79 -5.20 4.62 6.98
N ASP A 80 -4.71 3.97 5.92
CA ASP A 80 -3.36 3.44 5.75
C ASP A 80 -3.01 2.25 6.66
N ALA A 81 -4.02 1.50 7.13
CA ALA A 81 -3.80 0.29 7.92
C ALA A 81 -2.91 -0.72 7.17
N GLY A 82 -1.88 -1.22 7.86
CA GLY A 82 -0.88 -2.12 7.28
C GLY A 82 0.21 -1.47 6.42
N SER A 83 0.17 -0.14 6.22
CA SER A 83 1.26 0.60 5.56
C SER A 83 2.51 0.73 6.43
N ALA A 84 3.61 1.18 5.82
CA ALA A 84 4.83 1.53 6.54
C ALA A 84 4.62 2.68 7.53
N PHE A 85 3.77 3.67 7.23
CA PHE A 85 3.45 4.71 8.22
C PHE A 85 2.70 4.12 9.41
N TRP A 86 1.74 3.22 9.16
CA TRP A 86 0.94 2.59 10.21
C TRP A 86 1.79 1.70 11.12
N ILE A 87 2.71 0.91 10.56
CA ILE A 87 3.65 0.08 11.33
C ILE A 87 4.53 0.96 12.23
N ALA A 88 5.14 2.00 11.67
CA ALA A 88 6.00 2.93 12.42
C ALA A 88 5.22 3.61 13.55
N ARG A 89 4.03 4.14 13.25
CA ARG A 89 3.15 4.78 14.23
C ARG A 89 2.76 3.81 15.36
N ARG A 90 2.41 2.56 15.05
CA ARG A 90 2.06 1.53 16.05
C ARG A 90 3.22 1.25 16.99
N LEU A 91 4.43 1.11 16.47
CA LEU A 91 5.63 0.87 17.28
C LEU A 91 5.95 2.07 18.19
N ILE A 92 5.84 3.30 17.66
CA ILE A 92 6.00 4.53 18.45
C ILE A 92 4.94 4.60 19.54
N GLN A 93 3.68 4.30 19.21
CA GLN A 93 2.59 4.28 20.18
C GLN A 93 2.85 3.28 21.32
N CYS A 94 3.36 2.08 21.02
CA CYS A 94 3.73 1.12 22.07
C CYS A 94 4.78 1.66 23.05
N ILE A 95 5.74 2.47 22.58
CA ILE A 95 6.73 3.11 23.46
C ILE A 95 6.05 4.10 24.40
N PHE A 96 5.18 4.96 23.86
CA PHE A 96 4.47 5.97 24.65
C PHE A 96 3.53 5.32 25.67
N ASP A 97 2.69 4.38 25.22
CA ASP A 97 1.68 3.73 26.05
C ASP A 97 2.29 2.96 27.23
N GLU A 98 3.42 2.27 27.02
CA GLU A 98 4.14 1.54 28.08
C GLU A 98 4.77 2.51 29.09
N GLU A 99 5.46 3.55 28.63
CA GLU A 99 6.14 4.50 29.52
C GLU A 99 5.19 5.42 30.30
N ASP A 100 4.02 5.72 29.72
CA ASP A 100 2.97 6.50 30.40
C ASP A 100 2.06 5.63 31.28
N GLY A 101 2.25 4.30 31.28
CA GLY A 101 1.46 3.36 32.07
C GLY A 101 0.01 3.20 31.61
N LEU A 102 -0.27 3.45 30.32
CA LEU A 102 -1.62 3.41 29.73
C LEU A 102 -1.99 2.00 29.25
N HIS A 103 -1.29 1.52 28.22
CA HIS A 103 -1.50 0.19 27.67
C HIS A 103 -0.16 -0.57 27.69
N PRO A 104 0.00 -1.55 28.60
CA PRO A 104 1.21 -2.34 28.65
C PRO A 104 1.47 -3.06 27.34
N SER A 105 2.70 -2.98 26.86
CA SER A 105 3.15 -3.69 25.67
C SER A 105 3.18 -5.19 25.95
N PRO A 106 2.72 -6.03 24.99
CA PRO A 106 2.78 -7.49 25.16
C PRO A 106 4.22 -8.05 25.22
N TYR A 107 5.21 -7.24 24.83
CA TYR A 107 6.63 -7.59 24.82
C TYR A 107 7.49 -6.39 25.24
N SER A 108 8.76 -6.63 25.58
CA SER A 108 9.69 -5.56 25.96
C SER A 108 9.82 -4.48 24.89
N ILE A 109 9.74 -3.21 25.30
CA ILE A 109 9.93 -2.06 24.41
C ILE A 109 11.40 -1.61 24.29
N SER A 110 12.34 -2.22 25.02
CA SER A 110 13.69 -1.66 25.19
C SER A 110 14.45 -1.53 23.86
N LYS A 111 14.36 -2.54 22.99
CA LYS A 111 15.04 -2.52 21.69
C LYS A 111 14.36 -1.55 20.73
N ILE A 112 13.03 -1.55 20.63
CA ILE A 112 12.31 -0.60 19.77
C ILE A 112 12.51 0.85 20.21
N LYS A 113 12.55 1.12 21.53
CA LYS A 113 12.84 2.45 22.08
C LYS A 113 14.23 2.92 21.66
N ARG A 114 15.25 2.07 21.80
CA ARG A 114 16.61 2.40 21.36
C ARG A 114 16.65 2.74 19.86
N LEU A 115 16.08 1.87 19.01
CA LEU A 115 16.03 2.08 17.56
C LEU A 115 15.29 3.38 17.21
N PHE A 116 14.20 3.67 17.90
CA PHE A 116 13.43 4.90 17.74
C PHE A 116 14.26 6.15 18.06
N LEU A 117 14.93 6.18 19.22
CA LEU A 117 15.77 7.31 19.62
C LEU A 117 16.95 7.50 18.65
N GLU A 118 17.63 6.41 18.27
CA GLU A 118 18.75 6.43 17.31
C GLU A 118 18.30 6.92 15.93
N PHE A 119 17.19 6.40 15.41
CA PHE A 119 16.69 6.71 14.07
C PHE A 119 16.26 8.17 13.92
N PHE A 120 15.57 8.72 14.93
CA PHE A 120 15.09 10.10 14.91
C PHE A 120 16.10 11.10 15.51
N GLY A 121 17.23 10.62 16.05
CA GLY A 121 18.25 11.46 16.67
C GLY A 121 17.77 12.14 17.95
N LEU A 122 17.06 11.41 18.82
CA LEU A 122 16.37 11.94 19.99
C LEU A 122 17.07 11.55 21.29
N CYS A 123 17.07 12.45 22.27
CA CYS A 123 17.51 12.14 23.64
C CYS A 123 16.43 11.38 24.43
N ASP A 124 15.16 11.70 24.20
CA ASP A 124 14.00 11.08 24.83
C ASP A 124 12.77 11.11 23.91
N LYS A 125 11.68 10.44 24.32
CA LYS A 125 10.50 10.27 23.48
C LYS A 125 9.80 11.59 23.10
N THR A 126 9.89 12.64 23.91
CA THR A 126 9.20 13.90 23.67
C THR A 126 9.77 14.66 22.48
N GLY A 127 11.03 14.43 22.13
CA GLY A 127 11.67 15.04 20.97
C GLY A 127 10.99 14.70 19.62
N ILE A 128 10.21 13.61 19.56
CA ILE A 128 9.46 13.27 18.35
C ILE A 128 8.36 14.28 18.01
N LEU A 129 7.87 15.06 18.98
CA LEU A 129 6.76 16.00 18.79
C LEU A 129 7.08 17.05 17.71
N GLU A 130 8.34 17.50 17.61
CA GLU A 130 8.75 18.41 16.54
C GLU A 130 8.58 17.76 15.15
N THR A 131 8.97 16.49 15.00
CA THR A 131 8.79 15.73 13.75
C THR A 131 7.31 15.43 13.47
N LEU A 132 6.46 15.33 14.49
CA LEU A 132 5.03 15.02 14.29
C LEU A 132 4.17 16.25 13.99
N TYR A 133 4.51 17.41 14.55
CA TYR A 133 3.64 18.59 14.51
C TYR A 133 4.22 19.78 13.76
N THR A 134 5.55 19.99 13.81
CA THR A 134 6.19 21.18 13.20
C THR A 134 6.80 20.84 11.85
N ASN A 135 7.61 19.78 11.80
CA ASN A 135 8.37 19.36 10.63
C ASN A 135 7.84 18.03 10.08
N PHE A 136 6.50 17.93 9.95
CA PHE A 136 5.85 16.69 9.58
C PHE A 136 6.28 16.20 8.20
N ASP A 137 6.89 15.01 8.18
CA ASP A 137 7.21 14.27 6.97
C ASP A 137 6.74 12.82 7.12
N LYS A 138 5.65 12.50 6.43
CA LYS A 138 5.05 11.15 6.40
C LYS A 138 6.05 10.10 5.94
N SER A 139 6.87 10.41 4.93
CA SER A 139 7.84 9.48 4.37
C SER A 139 8.98 9.22 5.36
N LYS A 140 9.44 10.25 6.07
CA LYS A 140 10.43 10.09 7.15
C LYS A 140 9.92 9.15 8.24
N ILE A 141 8.69 9.35 8.71
CA ILE A 141 8.09 8.46 9.74
C ILE A 141 7.94 7.04 9.20
N ALA A 142 7.39 6.87 7.99
CA ALA A 142 7.23 5.56 7.37
C ALA A 142 8.56 4.84 7.14
N SER A 143 9.65 5.57 6.86
CA SER A 143 10.98 4.98 6.65
C SER A 143 11.55 4.31 7.91
N PHE A 144 11.05 4.65 9.10
CA PHE A 144 11.36 3.92 10.33
C PHE A 144 10.97 2.44 10.23
N THR A 145 9.90 2.10 9.51
CA THR A 145 9.48 0.71 9.30
C THR A 145 10.55 -0.13 8.61
N ALA A 146 11.21 0.42 7.59
CA ALA A 146 12.31 -0.30 6.91
C ALA A 146 13.55 -0.45 7.80
N HIS A 147 13.77 0.48 8.73
CA HIS A 147 14.85 0.40 9.70
C HIS A 147 14.60 -0.74 10.70
N VAL A 148 13.40 -0.82 11.28
CA VAL A 148 13.05 -1.83 12.29
C VAL A 148 12.80 -3.22 11.71
N ALA A 149 12.39 -3.32 10.43
CA ALA A 149 12.18 -4.62 9.77
C ALA A 149 13.42 -5.50 9.79
N LYS A 150 14.62 -4.90 9.71
CA LYS A 150 15.93 -5.59 9.76
C LYS A 150 16.18 -6.28 11.09
N GLU A 151 15.54 -5.79 12.15
CA GLU A 151 15.74 -6.19 13.54
C GLU A 151 14.65 -7.15 14.03
N ALA A 152 13.67 -7.47 13.18
CA ALA A 152 12.46 -8.22 13.52
C ALA A 152 12.74 -9.67 13.96
N ASN A 153 13.82 -10.29 13.48
CA ASN A 153 14.13 -11.68 13.85
C ASN A 153 14.41 -11.86 15.34
N ASP A 154 14.92 -10.80 15.99
CA ASP A 154 15.33 -10.80 17.40
C ASP A 154 14.37 -10.00 18.29
N ASP A 155 13.24 -9.54 17.76
CA ASP A 155 12.30 -8.69 18.50
C ASP A 155 10.84 -9.16 18.31
N PRO A 156 10.21 -9.71 19.37
CA PRO A 156 8.84 -10.19 19.28
C PRO A 156 7.80 -9.07 19.15
N LEU A 157 8.08 -7.84 19.61
CA LEU A 157 7.18 -6.70 19.44
C LEU A 157 7.13 -6.28 17.97
N ILE A 158 8.29 -6.19 17.31
CA ILE A 158 8.36 -5.87 15.88
C ILE A 158 7.59 -6.93 15.09
N ARG A 159 7.86 -8.22 15.32
CA ARG A 159 7.12 -9.33 14.69
C ARG A 159 5.60 -9.23 14.91
N HIS A 160 5.19 -8.91 16.13
CA HIS A 160 3.78 -8.76 16.46
C HIS A 160 3.11 -7.63 15.66
N VAL A 161 3.74 -6.46 15.58
CA VAL A 161 3.18 -5.32 14.81
C VAL A 161 3.16 -5.60 13.30
N PHE A 162 4.18 -6.26 12.75
CA PHE A 162 4.15 -6.67 11.34
C PHE A 162 3.06 -7.73 11.07
N ARG A 163 2.87 -8.69 11.98
CA ARG A 163 1.75 -9.63 11.89
C ARG A 163 0.41 -8.91 11.89
N ASP A 164 0.22 -7.92 12.76
CA ASP A 164 -0.99 -7.09 12.75
C ASP A 164 -1.16 -6.34 11.42
N ALA A 165 -0.08 -5.77 10.88
CA ALA A 165 -0.09 -5.10 9.58
C ALA A 165 -0.52 -6.05 8.45
N GLY A 166 0.03 -7.27 8.43
CA GLY A 166 -0.39 -8.33 7.51
C GLY A 166 -1.89 -8.59 7.65
N LYS A 167 -2.40 -8.72 8.88
CA LYS A 167 -3.83 -8.93 9.12
C LYS A 167 -4.68 -7.80 8.55
N GLN A 168 -4.29 -6.55 8.77
CA GLN A 168 -5.01 -5.40 8.20
C GLN A 168 -5.07 -5.45 6.66
N LEU A 169 -3.97 -5.81 6.00
CA LEU A 169 -3.92 -5.94 4.54
C LEU A 169 -4.75 -7.12 4.03
N GLY A 170 -4.88 -8.19 4.82
CA GLY A 170 -5.69 -9.37 4.48
C GLY A 170 -7.19 -9.18 4.69
N LEU A 171 -7.61 -8.17 5.45
CA LEU A 171 -9.03 -7.87 5.73
C LEU A 171 -9.76 -7.18 4.56
N TYR A 172 -9.09 -6.86 3.45
CA TYR A 172 -9.78 -6.30 2.30
C TYR A 172 -10.73 -7.33 1.67
N GLU A 173 -12.03 -7.03 1.69
CA GLU A 173 -13.08 -7.96 1.25
C GLU A 173 -13.06 -8.27 -0.26
N MET A 174 -12.38 -7.44 -1.06
CA MET A 174 -12.39 -7.53 -2.54
C MET A 174 -11.52 -8.68 -3.10
N LEU A 175 -11.01 -9.58 -2.27
CA LEU A 175 -10.07 -10.64 -2.64
C LEU A 175 -10.71 -11.90 -3.27
N ASP A 176 -12.01 -11.87 -3.57
CA ASP A 176 -12.74 -13.01 -4.12
C ASP A 176 -12.27 -13.39 -5.54
N ASN A 177 -11.61 -14.56 -5.66
CA ASN A 177 -11.25 -15.26 -6.91
C ASN A 177 -10.61 -14.42 -8.03
N ALA A 178 -10.00 -13.28 -7.71
CA ALA A 178 -9.28 -12.44 -8.64
C ALA A 178 -7.76 -12.57 -8.43
N PRO A 179 -6.94 -12.46 -9.49
CA PRO A 179 -5.51 -12.38 -9.33
C PRO A 179 -5.15 -11.12 -8.53
N LEU A 180 -4.29 -11.27 -7.52
CA LEU A 180 -3.92 -10.20 -6.60
C LEU A 180 -2.50 -9.71 -6.90
N LEU A 181 -2.39 -8.46 -7.32
CA LEU A 181 -1.14 -7.74 -7.52
C LEU A 181 -0.68 -7.07 -6.21
N LEU A 182 0.61 -7.24 -5.87
CA LEU A 182 1.24 -6.60 -4.73
C LEU A 182 2.18 -5.47 -5.20
N ILE A 183 2.00 -4.27 -4.65
CA ILE A 183 2.86 -3.12 -4.94
C ILE A 183 3.28 -2.42 -3.65
N GLY A 184 4.54 -2.00 -3.58
CA GLY A 184 5.06 -1.19 -2.48
C GLY A 184 6.10 -1.90 -1.62
N SER A 185 6.87 -1.11 -0.88
CA SER A 185 8.06 -1.58 -0.14
C SER A 185 7.74 -2.47 1.06
N VAL A 186 6.52 -2.40 1.62
CA VAL A 186 6.14 -3.21 2.79
C VAL A 186 6.17 -4.70 2.45
N TRP A 187 5.84 -5.08 1.21
CA TRP A 187 5.88 -6.47 0.74
C TRP A 187 7.28 -7.09 0.73
N GLN A 188 8.36 -6.29 0.80
CA GLN A 188 9.72 -6.82 0.99
C GLN A 188 9.89 -7.52 2.34
N SER A 189 9.00 -7.25 3.30
CA SER A 189 8.93 -7.89 4.62
C SER A 189 7.89 -9.01 4.67
N TRP A 190 7.62 -9.68 3.54
CA TRP A 190 6.55 -10.66 3.40
C TRP A 190 6.54 -11.74 4.48
N GLU A 191 7.71 -12.31 4.83
CA GLU A 191 7.81 -13.33 5.88
C GLU A 191 7.27 -12.87 7.24
N LEU A 192 7.32 -11.57 7.54
CA LEU A 192 6.77 -11.00 8.77
C LEU A 192 5.25 -10.75 8.67
N LEU A 193 4.73 -10.57 7.45
CA LEU A 193 3.32 -10.24 7.18
C LEU A 193 2.47 -11.49 6.97
N LYS A 194 3.06 -12.57 6.42
CA LYS A 194 2.37 -13.73 5.85
C LYS A 194 1.35 -14.37 6.77
N ASP A 195 1.70 -14.63 8.03
CA ASP A 195 0.78 -15.23 9.01
C ASP A 195 -0.42 -14.31 9.28
N GLY A 196 -0.14 -13.02 9.48
CA GLY A 196 -1.14 -11.99 9.65
C GLY A 196 -2.08 -11.90 8.44
N PHE A 197 -1.50 -11.78 7.24
CA PHE A 197 -2.23 -11.65 5.99
C PHE A 197 -3.17 -12.84 5.75
N THR A 198 -2.64 -14.05 5.93
CA THR A 198 -3.41 -15.29 5.87
C THR A 198 -4.55 -15.30 6.88
N CYS A 199 -4.30 -14.87 8.12
CA CYS A 199 -5.33 -14.73 9.15
C CYS A 199 -6.40 -13.68 8.78
N GLY A 200 -5.99 -12.57 8.18
CA GLY A 200 -6.88 -11.51 7.71
C GLY A 200 -7.86 -12.02 6.65
N ILE A 201 -7.35 -12.72 5.63
CA ILE A 201 -8.20 -13.27 4.56
C ILE A 201 -9.23 -14.25 5.13
N LYS A 202 -8.80 -15.18 5.99
CA LYS A 202 -9.72 -16.15 6.62
C LYS A 202 -10.79 -15.50 7.50
N SER A 203 -10.52 -14.31 8.02
CA SER A 203 -11.49 -13.58 8.86
C SER A 203 -12.70 -13.06 8.06
N ASN A 204 -12.55 -12.88 6.73
CA ASN A 204 -13.65 -12.49 5.82
C ASN A 204 -14.49 -13.69 5.34
N GLY A 205 -14.26 -14.88 5.91
CA GLY A 205 -14.99 -16.11 5.64
C GLY A 205 -14.19 -17.14 4.82
N ASN A 206 -14.53 -18.42 4.96
CA ASN A 206 -13.85 -19.54 4.29
C ASN A 206 -14.21 -19.69 2.79
N ARG A 207 -14.53 -18.59 2.10
CA ARG A 207 -14.93 -18.63 0.67
C ARG A 207 -13.73 -18.79 -0.25
N ILE A 208 -12.60 -18.19 0.11
CA ILE A 208 -11.37 -18.21 -0.66
C ILE A 208 -10.55 -19.43 -0.23
N LYS A 209 -10.42 -20.43 -1.11
CA LYS A 209 -9.60 -21.63 -0.87
C LYS A 209 -8.14 -21.45 -1.24
N GLN A 210 -7.90 -20.60 -2.24
CA GLN A 210 -6.58 -20.35 -2.78
C GLN A 210 -6.53 -18.92 -3.33
N ILE A 211 -5.41 -18.25 -3.11
CA ILE A 211 -5.11 -16.96 -3.72
C ILE A 211 -3.70 -16.99 -4.31
N THR A 212 -3.57 -16.46 -5.52
CA THR A 212 -2.26 -16.29 -6.18
C THR A 212 -1.88 -14.82 -6.11
N LEU A 213 -0.73 -14.55 -5.50
CA LEU A 213 -0.12 -13.25 -5.36
C LEU A 213 0.84 -13.02 -6.52
N TYR A 214 0.83 -11.82 -7.09
CA TYR A 214 1.64 -11.45 -8.24
C TYR A 214 2.45 -10.19 -7.95
N THR A 215 3.61 -10.08 -8.58
CA THR A 215 4.35 -8.81 -8.71
C THR A 215 4.35 -8.36 -10.17
N LEU A 216 4.37 -7.05 -10.37
CA LEU A 216 4.40 -6.44 -11.69
C LEU A 216 5.82 -6.53 -12.27
N LEU A 217 5.97 -7.03 -13.51
CA LEU A 217 7.24 -7.02 -14.25
C LEU A 217 7.33 -5.84 -15.24
N GLU A 218 6.18 -5.27 -15.60
CA GLU A 218 6.07 -4.15 -16.52
C GLU A 218 6.04 -2.79 -15.81
N THR A 219 6.27 -1.73 -16.56
CA THR A 219 6.00 -0.38 -16.06
C THR A 219 4.48 -0.15 -15.98
N PRO A 220 3.95 0.46 -14.90
CA PRO A 220 2.54 0.88 -14.83
C PRO A 220 2.13 1.83 -15.97
N ALA A 221 3.09 2.49 -16.62
CA ALA A 221 2.84 3.31 -17.81
C ALA A 221 2.24 2.51 -18.97
N LEU A 222 2.56 1.22 -19.09
CA LEU A 222 1.94 0.32 -20.08
C LEU A 222 0.43 0.22 -19.86
N GLY A 223 0.02 -0.01 -18.61
CA GLY A 223 -1.40 -0.06 -18.27
C GLY A 223 -2.13 1.25 -18.51
N ALA A 224 -1.45 2.39 -18.31
CA ALA A 224 -2.01 3.70 -18.66
C ALA A 224 -2.28 3.82 -20.18
N ALA A 225 -1.38 3.29 -21.02
CA ALA A 225 -1.57 3.26 -22.46
C ALA A 225 -2.72 2.32 -22.88
N ILE A 226 -2.81 1.14 -22.27
CA ILE A 226 -3.90 0.17 -22.50
C ILE A 226 -5.26 0.79 -22.17
N LEU A 227 -5.39 1.41 -20.99
CA LEU A 227 -6.65 2.03 -20.57
C LEU A 227 -7.04 3.21 -21.47
N ALA A 228 -6.08 4.05 -21.86
CA ALA A 228 -6.33 5.15 -22.78
C ALA A 228 -6.79 4.66 -24.17
N ALA A 229 -6.15 3.62 -24.71
CA ALA A 229 -6.56 3.03 -25.98
C ALA A 229 -7.96 2.42 -25.91
N LYS A 230 -8.28 1.67 -24.83
CA LYS A 230 -9.61 1.09 -24.61
C LYS A 230 -10.70 2.16 -24.60
N LYS A 231 -10.44 3.32 -23.96
CA LYS A 231 -11.37 4.47 -23.94
C LYS A 231 -11.62 5.05 -25.34
N LEU A 232 -10.66 4.93 -26.25
CA LEU A 232 -10.75 5.36 -27.65
C LEU A 232 -11.29 4.26 -28.58
N GLY A 233 -11.71 3.11 -28.05
CA GLY A 233 -12.12 1.95 -28.85
C GLY A 233 -10.97 1.31 -29.64
N LYS A 234 -9.73 1.53 -29.21
CA LYS A 234 -8.51 0.97 -29.82
C LYS A 234 -7.90 -0.11 -28.96
N THR A 235 -7.09 -0.96 -29.58
CA THR A 235 -6.28 -1.99 -28.90
C THR A 235 -4.80 -1.61 -28.97
N VAL A 236 -4.06 -1.90 -27.89
CA VAL A 236 -2.60 -1.81 -27.89
C VAL A 236 -2.07 -3.24 -28.00
N ALA A 237 -1.25 -3.51 -29.00
CA ALA A 237 -0.52 -4.78 -29.07
C ALA A 237 0.61 -4.73 -28.03
N CYS A 238 0.42 -5.45 -26.92
CA CYS A 238 1.40 -5.54 -25.85
C CYS A 238 1.26 -6.86 -25.09
N GLU A 239 2.37 -7.33 -24.51
CA GLU A 239 2.36 -8.42 -23.56
C GLU A 239 2.32 -7.86 -22.14
N GLN A 240 1.27 -8.17 -21.40
CA GLN A 240 1.18 -7.87 -19.97
C GLN A 240 1.86 -9.01 -19.21
N ARG A 241 2.96 -8.71 -18.52
CA ARG A 241 3.77 -9.70 -17.81
C ARG A 241 3.72 -9.48 -16.30
N THR A 242 3.51 -10.58 -15.59
CA THR A 242 3.55 -10.67 -14.14
C THR A 242 4.39 -11.87 -13.72
N ALA A 243 4.94 -11.81 -12.51
CA ALA A 243 5.55 -12.96 -11.87
C ALA A 243 4.65 -13.42 -10.73
N VAL A 244 4.48 -14.73 -10.59
CA VAL A 244 3.87 -15.30 -9.39
C VAL A 244 4.81 -15.06 -8.23
N PHE A 245 4.33 -14.32 -7.23
CA PHE A 245 5.03 -14.05 -5.99
C PHE A 245 4.90 -15.22 -5.02
N GLU A 246 3.65 -15.63 -4.75
CA GLU A 246 3.35 -16.80 -3.92
C GLU A 246 1.92 -17.30 -4.18
N ILE A 247 1.68 -18.59 -3.95
CA ILE A 247 0.35 -19.20 -3.92
C ILE A 247 0.03 -19.59 -2.48
N LEU A 248 -1.03 -19.01 -1.92
CA LEU A 248 -1.50 -19.33 -0.58
C LEU A 248 -2.70 -20.27 -0.65
N ASN A 249 -2.63 -21.40 0.07
CA ASN A 249 -3.75 -22.30 0.30
C ASN A 249 -4.32 -22.01 1.68
N LEU A 250 -5.61 -21.64 1.75
CA LEU A 250 -6.26 -21.05 2.92
C LEU A 250 -7.20 -22.06 3.62
#